data_AF-A0A0M8VL80-F1
#
_entry.id   AF-A0A0M8VL80-F1
#
_cell.length_a   1.000
_cell.length_b   1.000
_cell.length_c   1.000
_cell.angle_alpha   90.00
_cell.angle_beta   90.00
_cell.angle_gamma   90.00
#
_symmetry.space_group_name_H-M   'P 1'
#
loop_
_entity.id
_entity.type
_entity.pdbx_description
1 polymer ?
#
loop_
_entity_poly.entity_id
_entity_poly.type
_entity_poly.pdbx_seq_one_letter_code
_entity_poly.pdbx_strand_id
1 'polypeptide(L)'
;MPSEAENRFHDDMRRGAERLKREIGYNPTRFVQMLGELGGVGATKQLLRGGNASDGFTTLWEAGRLELSVEAFVLLPWYRHIFEEHHLDTARYRLSEHKFDVDRFLSEAQRNPPGWVSDNV
;
A
#
# COMPACT_ATOMS: atom_id res chain seq x y z
N MET A 1 7.42 -7.87 -19.16
CA MET A 1 7.77 -8.61 -17.93
C MET A 1 7.85 -7.60 -16.81
N PRO A 2 7.23 -7.86 -15.65
CA PRO A 2 7.33 -6.97 -14.50
C PRO A 2 8.77 -6.88 -13.98
N SER A 3 9.17 -5.72 -13.48
CA SER A 3 10.49 -5.55 -12.86
C SER A 3 10.58 -6.27 -11.52
N GLU A 4 11.79 -6.45 -11.00
CA GLU A 4 12.00 -7.02 -9.66
C GLU A 4 11.26 -6.23 -8.57
N ALA A 5 11.29 -4.89 -8.65
CA ALA A 5 10.57 -4.02 -7.73
C ALA A 5 9.04 -4.20 -7.83
N GLU A 6 8.50 -4.43 -9.03
CA GLU A 6 7.07 -4.67 -9.23
C GLU A 6 6.62 -6.03 -8.68
N ASN A 7 7.46 -7.07 -8.83
CA ASN A 7 7.20 -8.38 -8.24
C ASN A 7 7.23 -8.32 -6.71
N ARG A 8 8.28 -7.69 -6.14
CA ARG A 8 8.40 -7.50 -4.69
C ARG A 8 7.21 -6.70 -4.13
N PHE A 9 6.79 -5.65 -4.83
CA PHE A 9 5.62 -4.85 -4.47
C PHE A 9 4.34 -5.69 -4.44
N HIS A 10 4.13 -6.55 -5.45
CA HIS A 10 2.98 -7.46 -5.47
C HIS A 10 2.98 -8.42 -4.27
N ASP A 11 4.12 -9.04 -3.98
CA ASP A 11 4.24 -9.99 -2.86
C ASP A 11 4.06 -9.33 -1.50
N ASP A 12 4.65 -8.14 -1.30
CA ASP A 12 4.44 -7.34 -0.10
C ASP A 12 2.98 -6.96 0.10
N MET A 13 2.26 -6.59 -0.97
CA MET A 13 0.83 -6.28 -0.88
C MET A 13 0.00 -7.48 -0.45
N ARG A 14 0.34 -8.68 -0.93
CA ARG A 14 -0.32 -9.92 -0.50
C ARG A 14 -0.05 -10.19 0.98
N ARG A 15 1.19 -10.04 1.43
CA ARG A 15 1.55 -10.16 2.86
C ARG A 15 0.81 -9.16 3.73
N GLY A 16 0.69 -7.90 3.29
CA GLY A 16 -0.11 -6.88 3.95
C GLY A 16 -1.58 -7.30 4.09
N ALA A 17 -2.19 -7.78 3.02
CA ALA A 17 -3.57 -8.28 3.02
C ALA A 17 -3.76 -9.48 3.97
N GLU A 18 -2.82 -10.42 3.98
CA GLU A 18 -2.85 -11.54 4.93
C GLU A 18 -2.71 -11.07 6.39
N ARG A 19 -1.86 -10.08 6.64
CA ARG A 19 -1.65 -9.50 7.96
C ARG A 19 -2.93 -8.83 8.48
N LEU A 20 -3.64 -8.09 7.64
CA LEU A 20 -4.95 -7.51 7.99
C LEU A 20 -5.92 -8.59 8.46
N LYS A 21 -6.00 -9.71 7.72
CA LYS A 21 -6.88 -10.82 8.09
C LYS A 21 -6.47 -11.45 9.43
N ARG A 22 -5.17 -11.63 9.66
CA ARG A 22 -4.65 -12.27 10.88
C ARG A 22 -4.76 -11.38 12.12
N GLU A 23 -4.47 -10.08 11.99
CA GLU A 23 -4.35 -9.17 13.12
C GLU A 23 -5.66 -8.45 13.48
N ILE A 24 -6.49 -8.12 12.48
CA ILE A 24 -7.73 -7.35 12.71
C ILE A 24 -8.97 -8.03 12.11
N GLY A 25 -8.85 -9.23 11.55
CA GLY A 25 -9.97 -9.97 10.97
C GLY A 25 -10.48 -9.43 9.63
N TYR A 26 -9.93 -8.33 9.12
CA TYR A 26 -10.34 -7.74 7.86
C TYR A 26 -9.76 -8.50 6.67
N ASN A 27 -10.62 -9.07 5.82
CA ASN A 27 -10.23 -9.81 4.63
C ASN A 27 -10.58 -9.01 3.36
N PRO A 28 -9.62 -8.31 2.73
CA PRO A 28 -9.87 -7.44 1.59
C PRO A 28 -10.00 -8.26 0.28
N THR A 29 -11.07 -9.05 0.16
CA THR A 29 -11.27 -10.01 -0.93
C THR A 29 -11.20 -9.38 -2.32
N ARG A 30 -11.83 -8.22 -2.52
CA ARG A 30 -11.81 -7.52 -3.82
C ARG A 30 -10.40 -7.05 -4.19
N PHE A 31 -9.63 -6.57 -3.22
CA PHE A 31 -8.24 -6.18 -3.44
C PHE A 31 -7.37 -7.39 -3.81
N VAL A 32 -7.52 -8.52 -3.09
CA VAL A 32 -6.79 -9.76 -3.40
C VAL A 32 -7.12 -10.27 -4.82
N GLN A 33 -8.36 -10.16 -5.26
CA GLN A 33 -8.75 -10.45 -6.65
C GLN A 33 -8.04 -9.51 -7.63
N MET A 34 -8.05 -8.19 -7.38
CA MET A 34 -7.36 -7.21 -8.22
C MET A 34 -5.86 -7.49 -8.32
N LEU A 35 -5.21 -7.92 -7.23
CA LEU A 35 -3.80 -8.34 -7.27
C LEU A 35 -3.58 -9.50 -8.24
N GLY A 36 -4.47 -10.50 -8.24
CA GLY A 36 -4.39 -11.64 -9.16
C GLY A 36 -4.67 -11.29 -10.63
N GLU A 37 -5.57 -10.32 -10.87
CA GLU A 37 -5.97 -9.91 -12.23
C GLU A 37 -5.00 -8.89 -12.86
N LEU A 38 -4.50 -7.94 -12.06
CA LEU A 38 -3.80 -6.74 -12.53
C LEU A 38 -2.35 -6.63 -12.04
N GLY A 39 -1.94 -7.50 -11.13
CA GLY A 39 -0.69 -7.33 -10.37
C GLY A 39 -0.76 -6.19 -9.35
N GLY A 40 0.29 -6.04 -8.55
CA GLY A 40 0.35 -5.02 -7.48
C GLY A 40 0.26 -3.60 -8.02
N VAL A 41 1.08 -3.28 -9.01
CA VAL A 41 1.09 -1.95 -9.64
C VAL A 41 -0.23 -1.64 -10.33
N GLY A 42 -0.77 -2.55 -11.13
CA GLY A 42 -2.03 -2.35 -11.83
C GLY A 42 -3.21 -2.11 -10.87
N ALA A 43 -3.34 -2.95 -9.84
CA ALA A 43 -4.36 -2.79 -8.82
C ALA A 43 -4.25 -1.44 -8.10
N THR A 44 -3.03 -1.04 -7.75
CA THR A 44 -2.77 0.22 -7.04
C THR A 44 -3.06 1.43 -7.91
N LYS A 45 -2.59 1.45 -9.16
CA LYS A 45 -2.91 2.52 -10.12
C LYS A 45 -4.43 2.66 -10.29
N GLN A 46 -5.17 1.55 -10.35
CA GLN A 46 -6.62 1.59 -10.43
C GLN A 46 -7.28 2.21 -9.18
N LEU A 47 -6.80 1.88 -7.97
CA LEU A 47 -7.32 2.44 -6.71
C LEU A 47 -6.98 3.93 -6.52
N LEU A 48 -5.82 4.37 -7.02
CA LEU A 48 -5.38 5.76 -6.93
C LEU A 48 -6.01 6.66 -8.01
N ARG A 49 -6.57 6.10 -9.09
CA ARG A 49 -7.29 6.88 -10.11
C ARG A 49 -8.64 7.44 -9.63
N GLY A 50 -9.26 6.83 -8.62
CA GLY A 50 -10.53 7.31 -8.08
C GLY A 50 -10.38 8.67 -7.39
N GLY A 51 -11.36 9.56 -7.54
CA GLY A 51 -11.34 10.83 -6.80
C GLY A 51 -11.49 10.65 -5.27
N ASN A 52 -12.19 9.59 -4.86
CA ASN A 52 -12.42 9.25 -3.46
C ASN A 52 -11.55 8.06 -3.02
N ALA A 53 -11.26 8.01 -1.72
CA ALA A 53 -10.67 6.82 -1.09
C ALA A 53 -11.58 5.60 -1.29
N SER A 54 -10.98 4.42 -1.41
CA SER A 54 -11.74 3.16 -1.52
C SER A 54 -12.38 2.77 -0.19
N ASP A 55 -13.44 1.97 -0.21
CA ASP A 55 -14.04 1.41 1.02
C ASP A 55 -13.01 0.63 1.87
N GLY A 56 -12.05 -0.02 1.20
CA GLY A 56 -10.94 -0.69 1.87
C GLY A 56 -10.03 0.29 2.60
N PHE A 57 -9.76 1.46 2.01
CA PHE A 57 -9.00 2.52 2.68
C PHE A 57 -9.74 3.05 3.91
N THR A 58 -11.05 3.31 3.80
CA THR A 58 -11.88 3.74 4.93
C THR A 58 -11.84 2.72 6.06
N THR A 59 -11.99 1.43 5.74
CA THR A 59 -11.87 0.34 6.73
C THR A 59 -10.51 0.36 7.44
N LEU A 60 -9.42 0.57 6.70
CA LEU A 60 -8.08 0.65 7.29
C LEU A 60 -7.90 1.89 8.17
N TRP A 61 -8.47 3.02 7.78
CA TRP A 61 -8.47 4.22 8.59
C TRP A 61 -9.20 4.03 9.92
N GLU A 62 -10.41 3.47 9.89
CA GLU A 62 -11.20 3.17 11.09
C GLU A 62 -10.49 2.18 12.02
N ALA A 63 -9.73 1.23 11.45
CA ALA A 63 -8.93 0.28 12.20
C ALA A 63 -7.57 0.83 12.67
N GLY A 64 -7.19 2.06 12.30
CA GLY A 64 -5.88 2.62 12.60
C GLY A 64 -4.72 1.89 11.91
N ARG A 65 -4.97 1.28 10.74
CA ARG A 65 -4.05 0.41 9.98
C ARG A 65 -3.66 1.00 8.61
N LEU A 66 -3.60 2.33 8.49
CA LEU A 66 -3.27 2.99 7.22
C LEU A 66 -1.86 2.69 6.72
N GLU A 67 -0.94 2.22 7.56
CA GLU A 67 0.38 1.73 7.14
C GLU A 67 0.30 0.48 6.25
N LEU A 68 -0.86 -0.20 6.23
CA LEU A 68 -1.16 -1.34 5.35
C LEU A 68 -1.98 -0.97 4.11
N SER A 69 -2.23 0.32 3.88
CA SER A 69 -2.93 0.82 2.69
C SER A 69 -2.06 0.85 1.45
N VAL A 70 -2.68 0.87 0.27
CA VAL A 70 -1.93 1.03 -0.99
C VAL A 70 -1.25 2.39 -1.06
N GLU A 71 -1.86 3.42 -0.47
CA GLU A 71 -1.34 4.77 -0.35
C GLU A 71 -0.02 4.78 0.44
N ALA A 72 0.07 4.06 1.56
CA ALA A 72 1.31 3.98 2.32
C ALA A 72 2.40 3.22 1.53
N PHE A 73 2.03 2.12 0.87
CA PHE A 73 2.96 1.28 0.12
C PHE A 73 3.64 2.01 -1.03
N VAL A 74 2.89 2.80 -1.82
CA VAL A 74 3.49 3.53 -2.97
C VAL A 74 4.51 4.58 -2.56
N LEU A 75 4.41 5.10 -1.33
CA LEU A 75 5.32 6.13 -0.83
C LEU A 75 6.63 5.57 -0.29
N LEU A 76 6.72 4.26 -0.06
CA LEU A 76 7.94 3.65 0.42
C LEU A 76 9.12 3.95 -0.51
N PRO A 77 10.32 4.28 0.01
CA PRO A 77 11.45 4.72 -0.81
C PRO A 77 11.87 3.74 -1.90
N TRP A 78 11.74 2.43 -1.65
CA TRP A 78 12.07 1.38 -2.60
C TRP A 78 10.94 1.05 -3.58
N TYR A 79 9.76 1.67 -3.46
CA TYR A 79 8.64 1.49 -4.38
C TYR A 79 8.25 2.74 -5.15
N ARG A 80 8.47 3.94 -4.61
CA ARG A 80 8.06 5.19 -5.26
C ARG A 80 8.52 5.35 -6.72
N HIS A 81 9.61 4.71 -7.12
CA HIS A 81 10.17 4.81 -8.47
C HIS A 81 9.39 4.02 -9.54
N ILE A 82 8.53 3.06 -9.15
CA ILE A 82 7.67 2.31 -10.09
C ILE A 82 6.31 2.99 -10.30
N PHE A 83 6.08 4.13 -9.64
CA PHE A 83 4.86 4.93 -9.73
C PHE A 83 5.16 6.32 -10.29
N GLU A 84 4.19 6.88 -11.00
CA GLU A 84 4.25 8.27 -11.50
C GLU A 84 3.89 9.25 -10.38
N GLU A 85 4.41 10.47 -10.47
CA GLU A 85 4.28 11.51 -9.42
C GLU A 85 2.83 11.74 -8.98
N HIS A 86 1.89 11.80 -9.92
CA HIS A 86 0.46 11.99 -9.61
C HIS A 86 -0.14 10.88 -8.73
N HIS A 87 0.38 9.65 -8.81
CA HIS A 87 -0.04 8.56 -7.91
C HIS A 87 0.48 8.80 -6.49
N LEU A 88 1.73 9.26 -6.37
CA LEU A 88 2.35 9.58 -5.09
C LEU A 88 1.66 10.77 -4.42
N ASP A 89 1.31 11.79 -5.18
CA ASP A 89 0.58 12.96 -4.69
C ASP A 89 -0.81 12.58 -4.17
N THR A 90 -1.54 11.76 -4.93
CA THR A 90 -2.85 11.26 -4.50
C THR A 90 -2.75 10.46 -3.20
N ALA A 91 -1.74 9.59 -3.10
CA ALA A 91 -1.49 8.81 -1.89
C ALA A 91 -1.16 9.70 -0.68
N ARG A 92 -0.25 10.66 -0.83
CA ARG A 92 0.09 11.63 0.21
C ARG A 92 -1.11 12.44 0.66
N TYR A 93 -1.89 12.94 -0.30
CA TYR A 93 -3.09 13.71 -0.04
C TYR A 93 -4.09 12.91 0.81
N ARG A 94 -4.46 11.69 0.36
CA ARG A 94 -5.41 10.84 1.09
C ARG A 94 -4.94 10.51 2.50
N LEU A 95 -3.66 10.18 2.70
CA LEU A 95 -3.11 9.91 4.03
C LEU A 95 -3.15 11.15 4.93
N SER A 96 -2.80 12.31 4.38
CA SER A 96 -2.78 13.58 5.13
C SER A 96 -4.17 14.05 5.54
N GLU A 97 -5.17 13.92 4.65
CA GLU A 97 -6.58 14.20 4.95
C GLU A 97 -7.10 13.37 6.14
N HIS A 98 -6.53 12.18 6.34
CA HIS A 98 -6.87 11.27 7.43
C HIS A 98 -5.91 11.36 8.62
N LYS A 99 -5.10 12.44 8.68
CA LYS A 99 -4.14 12.75 9.75
C LYS A 99 -3.08 11.65 9.99
N PHE A 100 -2.76 10.87 8.96
CA PHE A 100 -1.67 9.91 9.03
C PHE A 100 -0.33 10.63 8.89
N ASP A 101 0.59 10.37 9.80
CA ASP A 101 1.93 10.97 9.80
C ASP A 101 2.84 10.26 8.78
N VAL A 102 2.78 10.73 7.54
CA VAL A 102 3.55 10.18 6.41
C VAL A 102 5.05 10.29 6.66
N ASP A 103 5.53 11.42 7.18
CA ASP A 103 6.97 11.65 7.35
C ASP A 103 7.56 10.76 8.43
N ARG A 104 6.81 10.57 9.53
CA ARG A 104 7.17 9.59 10.55
C ARG A 104 7.19 8.17 9.99
N PHE A 105 6.14 7.76 9.29
CA PHE A 105 6.06 6.42 8.69
C PHE A 105 7.25 6.15 7.76
N LEU A 106 7.57 7.07 6.86
CA LEU A 106 8.69 6.92 5.92
C LEU A 106 10.06 6.94 6.63
N SER A 107 10.20 7.73 7.70
CA SER A 107 11.41 7.76 8.51
C SER A 107 11.62 6.45 9.28
N GLU A 108 10.55 5.90 9.85
CA GLU A 108 10.58 4.60 10.55
C GLU A 108 10.86 3.46 9.58
N ALA A 109 10.19 3.42 8.43
CA ALA A 109 10.37 2.39 7.41
C ALA A 109 11.81 2.32 6.85
N GLN A 110 12.52 3.45 6.78
CA GLN A 110 13.93 3.48 6.37
C GLN A 110 14.87 2.93 7.44
N ARG A 111 14.55 3.14 8.72
CA ARG A 111 15.38 2.65 9.84
C ARG A 111 15.12 1.19 10.15
N ASN A 112 13.87 0.77 10.03
CA ASN A 112 13.40 -0.56 10.31
C ASN A 112 12.27 -0.90 9.33
N PRO A 113 12.59 -1.59 8.20
CA PRO A 113 11.60 -1.98 7.22
C PRO A 113 10.41 -2.69 7.88
N PRO A 114 9.17 -2.38 7.49
CA PRO A 114 8.00 -3.05 8.06
C PRO A 114 8.11 -4.56 7.86
N GLY A 115 7.83 -5.37 8.89
CA GLY A 115 8.00 -6.83 8.84
C GLY A 115 7.11 -7.60 7.85
N TRP A 116 6.29 -6.91 7.05
CA TRP A 116 5.55 -7.46 5.91
C TRP A 116 6.27 -7.25 4.57
N VAL A 117 7.37 -6.47 4.57
CA VAL A 117 8.28 -6.29 3.45
C VAL A 117 9.28 -7.44 3.48
N SER A 118 9.47 -8.13 2.36
CA SER A 118 10.57 -9.11 2.25
C SER A 118 11.91 -8.43 2.49
N ASP A 119 12.69 -8.95 3.44
CA ASP A 119 14.14 -8.78 3.48
C ASP A 119 14.74 -9.68 2.38
N ASN A 120 14.79 -9.17 1.15
CA ASN A 120 15.73 -9.68 0.17
C ASN A 120 16.84 -8.63 0.06
N VAL A 121 17.81 -8.77 0.95
CA VAL A 121 19.17 -8.23 0.79
C VAL A 121 19.94 -9.18 -0.12
#